data_AF-L1LCS6-F1
#
_entry.id   AF-L1LCS6-F1
#
_cell.length_a   1.000
_cell.length_b   1.000
_cell.length_c   1.000
_cell.angle_alpha   90.00
_cell.angle_beta   90.00
_cell.angle_gamma   90.00
#
_symmetry.space_group_name_H-M   'P 1'
#
loop_
_entity.id
_entity.type
_entity.pdbx_description
1 polymer ?
#
loop_
_entity_poly.entity_id
_entity_poly.type
_entity_poly.pdbx_seq_one_letter_code
_entity_poly.pdbx_strand_id
1 'polypeptide(L)'
;MGSSGGTSPQGKSVFVEIGKASGSGYYNDGDNKITFTRYSDQPEKGYKKYIHTPPNSYVIRTIKHDDKGQTGLADLSSKRYEVASVYYLEYDHSNFVPLLIGFTKNGDKHFYYTLTKYTTLDEMWNKDSTIKNAETCKKRLAGICAMLRDLVVLRVDCIKDSYYANGDPANPPEKNKLTKVKVTGPYTVYATYKKYIHIPEEISTMRVITSRHQAKHITFILKEIGLTKFSSVSVYYWVGDASYYNPLLLEMSGSGEPRYFKLDGSRWVSCSVTQPSFESFLDMETCRYNREHIVDIMQMKDSYDCSCGKFKITLKSTNEGGYQKVVHSISGNQYLGKFVSETTTQYGIDIKYGVGVATVFHYPNENPQPLLILFDGKWYERETMNNWKEIEDKNLPITEDSKDQIEAHLQRIDYNEPYSYADEYKDGSSSVSIIIGTVVGLALACFVVHECLMLRSNAAKSIIMKVMSKFHKRPH
;
A
#
# COMPACT_ATOMS: atom_id res chain seq x y z
N MET A 1 -8.29 22.67 -66.26
CA MET A 1 -8.79 21.73 -65.25
C MET A 1 -8.59 22.36 -63.88
N GLY A 2 -9.63 23.04 -63.37
CA GLY A 2 -9.60 23.65 -62.04
C GLY A 2 -10.05 22.63 -61.01
N SER A 3 -9.13 22.19 -60.15
CA SER A 3 -9.44 21.38 -58.97
C SER A 3 -10.16 22.27 -57.96
N SER A 4 -11.47 22.11 -57.85
CA SER A 4 -12.29 22.69 -56.80
C SER A 4 -11.92 21.99 -55.49
N GLY A 5 -11.05 22.62 -54.70
CA GLY A 5 -10.78 22.25 -53.32
C GLY A 5 -12.04 22.44 -52.49
N GLY A 6 -12.91 21.43 -52.50
CA GLY A 6 -14.04 21.32 -51.60
C GLY A 6 -13.50 21.17 -50.18
N THR A 7 -13.39 22.28 -49.46
CA THR A 7 -13.27 22.28 -48.00
C THR A 7 -14.54 21.68 -47.45
N SER A 8 -14.55 20.34 -47.29
CA SER A 8 -15.55 19.66 -46.48
C SER A 8 -15.63 20.43 -45.16
N PRO A 9 -16.81 20.94 -44.76
CA PRO A 9 -16.95 21.64 -43.50
C PRO A 9 -16.65 20.64 -42.40
N GLN A 10 -15.39 20.58 -41.98
CA GLN A 10 -14.95 19.82 -40.83
C GLN A 10 -15.68 20.43 -39.65
N GLY A 11 -16.80 19.82 -39.30
CA GLY A 11 -17.59 20.20 -38.14
C GLY A 11 -16.67 20.26 -36.94
N LYS A 12 -16.80 21.34 -36.16
CA LYS A 12 -16.02 21.52 -34.94
C LYS A 12 -16.19 20.27 -34.06
N SER A 13 -15.10 19.64 -33.64
CA SER A 13 -15.13 18.37 -32.91
C SER A 13 -14.40 18.47 -31.58
N VAL A 14 -14.84 17.71 -30.58
CA VAL A 14 -14.19 17.60 -29.27
C VAL A 14 -13.89 16.15 -28.87
N PHE A 15 -12.97 16.02 -27.92
CA PHE A 15 -12.75 14.85 -27.10
C PHE A 15 -13.48 14.98 -25.77
N VAL A 16 -14.20 13.93 -25.38
CA VAL A 16 -14.88 13.87 -24.08
C VAL A 16 -14.10 12.94 -23.15
N GLU A 17 -13.61 13.48 -22.04
CA GLU A 17 -12.90 12.75 -21.00
C GLU A 17 -13.90 12.34 -19.90
N ILE A 18 -14.23 11.05 -19.85
CA ILE A 18 -15.25 10.52 -18.93
C ILE A 18 -14.71 10.23 -17.52
N GLY A 19 -13.38 10.19 -17.33
CA GLY A 19 -12.75 10.01 -16.01
C GLY A 19 -12.69 11.28 -15.17
N LYS A 20 -12.58 12.47 -15.80
CA LYS A 20 -12.39 13.78 -15.12
C LYS A 20 -13.67 14.39 -14.53
N ALA A 21 -14.41 13.61 -13.74
CA ALA A 21 -15.68 14.07 -13.17
C ALA A 21 -15.78 13.85 -11.65
N SER A 22 -15.47 14.88 -10.86
CA SER A 22 -15.75 14.90 -9.41
C SER A 22 -16.93 15.85 -9.12
N GLY A 23 -18.15 15.31 -9.10
CA GLY A 23 -19.37 16.14 -8.97
C GLY A 23 -19.82 16.70 -10.32
N SER A 24 -20.31 17.93 -10.35
CA SER A 24 -20.64 18.66 -11.60
C SER A 24 -19.60 19.74 -11.86
N GLY A 25 -19.29 20.02 -13.13
CA GLY A 25 -18.23 20.96 -13.45
C GLY A 25 -17.99 21.10 -14.95
N TYR A 26 -16.74 21.43 -15.30
CA TYR A 26 -16.29 21.48 -16.68
C TYR A 26 -14.79 21.17 -16.78
N TYR A 27 -14.34 20.84 -17.99
CA TYR A 27 -12.93 20.79 -18.36
C TYR A 27 -12.77 21.32 -19.79
N ASN A 28 -11.53 21.60 -20.17
CA ASN A 28 -11.21 22.10 -21.50
C ASN A 28 -10.62 20.99 -22.37
N ASP A 29 -11.02 20.96 -23.64
CA ASP A 29 -10.36 20.23 -24.72
C ASP A 29 -9.88 21.25 -25.75
N GLY A 30 -8.61 21.65 -25.64
CA GLY A 30 -8.11 22.85 -26.30
C GLY A 30 -8.86 24.09 -25.80
N ASP A 31 -9.40 24.89 -26.72
CA ASP A 31 -10.19 26.09 -26.41
C ASP A 31 -11.68 25.78 -26.12
N ASN A 32 -12.06 24.50 -26.14
CA ASN A 32 -13.46 24.09 -26.05
C ASN A 32 -13.81 23.69 -24.61
N LYS A 33 -14.79 24.37 -24.02
CA LYS A 33 -15.29 24.06 -22.68
C LYS A 33 -16.34 22.94 -22.73
N ILE A 34 -16.03 21.78 -22.19
CA ILE A 34 -16.99 20.68 -22.01
C ILE A 34 -17.54 20.74 -20.60
N THR A 35 -18.86 20.91 -20.49
CA THR A 35 -19.54 20.87 -19.19
C THR A 35 -19.95 19.44 -18.87
N PHE A 36 -19.97 19.08 -17.59
CA PHE A 36 -20.52 17.81 -17.15
C PHE A 36 -21.39 17.97 -15.90
N THR A 37 -22.48 17.22 -15.85
CA THR A 37 -23.41 17.19 -14.70
C THR A 37 -23.48 15.79 -14.13
N ARG A 38 -23.31 15.67 -12.81
CA ARG A 38 -23.49 14.42 -12.06
C ARG A 38 -24.93 14.28 -11.57
N TYR A 39 -25.45 13.08 -11.72
CA TYR A 39 -26.72 12.65 -11.15
C TYR A 39 -26.47 11.41 -10.28
N SER A 40 -26.78 11.50 -8.99
CA SER A 40 -26.85 10.32 -8.11
C SER A 40 -28.11 9.53 -8.39
N ASP A 41 -28.07 8.24 -8.06
CA ASP A 41 -29.18 7.30 -8.16
C ASP A 41 -29.82 7.23 -9.56
N GLN A 42 -28.98 7.30 -10.60
CA GLN A 42 -29.39 7.23 -12.00
C GLN A 42 -28.70 6.06 -12.73
N PRO A 43 -29.46 5.16 -13.39
CA PRO A 43 -30.92 5.21 -13.58
C PRO A 43 -31.74 4.76 -12.35
N GLU A 44 -31.05 4.29 -11.30
CA GLU A 44 -31.65 3.95 -10.01
C GLU A 44 -30.59 4.00 -8.90
N LYS A 45 -31.02 3.77 -7.66
CA LYS A 45 -30.15 3.77 -6.48
C LYS A 45 -28.92 2.88 -6.62
N GLY A 46 -27.77 3.41 -6.20
CA GLY A 46 -26.48 2.73 -6.24
C GLY A 46 -25.68 2.89 -7.53
N TYR A 47 -26.18 3.69 -8.47
CA TYR A 47 -25.43 4.14 -9.64
C TYR A 47 -25.34 5.66 -9.67
N LYS A 48 -24.27 6.19 -10.26
CA LYS A 48 -24.17 7.58 -10.69
C LYS A 48 -24.05 7.67 -12.20
N LYS A 49 -24.60 8.75 -12.74
CA LYS A 49 -24.50 9.12 -14.15
C LYS A 49 -23.82 10.47 -14.29
N TYR A 50 -22.87 10.58 -15.21
CA TYR A 50 -22.37 11.88 -15.68
C TYR A 50 -22.86 12.14 -17.08
N ILE A 51 -23.27 13.38 -17.35
CA ILE A 51 -23.68 13.85 -18.67
C ILE A 51 -22.69 14.92 -19.10
N HIS A 52 -21.91 14.63 -20.15
CA HIS A 52 -20.93 15.53 -20.76
C HIS A 52 -21.55 16.21 -21.98
N THR A 53 -21.53 17.54 -21.98
CA THR A 53 -22.13 18.39 -23.00
C THR A 53 -21.06 19.35 -23.55
N PRO A 54 -20.60 19.13 -24.80
CA PRO A 54 -19.76 20.07 -25.53
C PRO A 54 -20.46 21.40 -25.80
N PRO A 55 -19.74 22.44 -26.25
CA PRO A 55 -20.36 23.67 -26.71
C PRO A 55 -21.30 23.44 -27.90
N ASN A 56 -22.30 24.31 -28.05
CA ASN A 56 -23.21 24.28 -29.20
C ASN A 56 -22.43 24.24 -30.51
N SER A 57 -22.91 23.47 -31.48
CA SER A 57 -22.29 23.19 -32.79
C SER A 57 -21.11 22.20 -32.82
N TYR A 58 -20.60 21.76 -31.66
CA TYR A 58 -19.54 20.76 -31.62
C TYR A 58 -20.09 19.33 -31.64
N VAL A 59 -19.30 18.41 -32.20
CA VAL A 59 -19.61 16.97 -32.21
C VAL A 59 -18.57 16.19 -31.42
N ILE A 60 -19.03 15.16 -30.70
CA ILE A 60 -18.14 14.26 -29.95
C ILE A 60 -17.46 13.31 -30.94
N ARG A 61 -16.13 13.38 -31.04
CA ARG A 61 -15.35 12.54 -31.97
C ARG A 61 -14.62 11.39 -31.28
N THR A 62 -14.21 11.60 -30.04
CA THR A 62 -13.48 10.57 -29.26
C THR A 62 -13.92 10.64 -27.81
N ILE A 63 -14.01 9.47 -27.18
CA ILE A 63 -14.09 9.36 -25.72
C ILE A 63 -12.71 9.02 -25.19
N LYS A 64 -12.29 9.66 -24.10
CA LYS A 64 -11.09 9.35 -23.35
C LYS A 64 -11.45 8.94 -21.91
N HIS A 65 -10.68 8.04 -21.32
CA HIS A 65 -10.76 7.68 -19.90
C HIS A 65 -9.37 7.73 -19.26
N ASP A 66 -9.17 8.73 -18.41
CA ASP A 66 -7.88 9.22 -17.92
C ASP A 66 -6.86 9.36 -19.05
N ASP A 67 -7.19 10.25 -19.99
CA ASP A 67 -6.39 10.68 -21.13
C ASP A 67 -6.10 9.58 -22.18
N LYS A 68 -6.59 8.36 -21.99
CA LYS A 68 -6.52 7.26 -22.97
C LYS A 68 -7.76 7.20 -23.85
N GLY A 69 -7.56 7.24 -25.17
CA GLY A 69 -8.64 7.11 -26.15
C GLY A 69 -9.31 5.72 -26.07
N GLN A 70 -10.64 5.71 -26.04
CA GLN A 70 -11.47 4.51 -25.98
C GLN A 70 -11.74 3.97 -27.39
N THR A 71 -11.79 2.63 -27.55
CA THR A 71 -12.00 1.98 -28.86
C THR A 71 -13.32 1.22 -28.93
N GLY A 72 -13.74 0.78 -30.12
CA GLY A 72 -15.02 0.05 -30.29
C GLY A 72 -16.29 0.92 -30.24
N LEU A 73 -16.13 2.23 -30.01
CA LEU A 73 -17.20 3.20 -30.13
C LEU A 73 -17.41 3.51 -31.63
N ALA A 74 -18.46 2.93 -32.20
CA ALA A 74 -18.73 2.99 -33.64
C ALA A 74 -18.70 4.43 -34.17
N ASP A 75 -18.02 4.58 -35.31
CA ASP A 75 -17.69 5.82 -36.04
C ASP A 75 -18.36 7.09 -35.49
N LEU A 76 -17.79 7.58 -34.38
CA LEU A 76 -18.17 8.87 -33.79
C LEU A 76 -17.90 10.02 -34.78
N SER A 77 -17.04 9.82 -35.78
CA SER A 77 -16.68 10.85 -36.74
C SER A 77 -17.70 11.07 -37.86
N SER A 78 -18.50 10.05 -38.23
CA SER A 78 -19.58 10.20 -39.21
C SER A 78 -20.93 10.62 -38.63
N LYS A 79 -21.03 10.75 -37.30
CA LYS A 79 -22.30 11.03 -36.62
C LYS A 79 -22.17 12.21 -35.67
N ARG A 80 -23.13 13.13 -35.77
CA ARG A 80 -23.30 14.25 -34.84
C ARG A 80 -23.90 13.77 -33.52
N TYR A 81 -23.04 13.48 -32.54
CA TYR A 81 -23.43 13.24 -31.15
C TYR A 81 -23.24 14.52 -30.33
N GLU A 82 -24.28 14.89 -29.59
CA GLU A 82 -24.36 16.16 -28.87
C GLU A 82 -24.09 15.99 -27.37
N VAL A 83 -24.29 14.78 -26.86
CA VAL A 83 -24.15 14.49 -25.43
C VAL A 83 -23.58 13.08 -25.26
N ALA A 84 -22.62 12.93 -24.36
CA ALA A 84 -22.18 11.63 -23.86
C ALA A 84 -22.64 11.47 -22.41
N SER A 85 -23.22 10.32 -22.09
CA SER A 85 -23.55 9.90 -20.73
C SER A 85 -22.65 8.74 -20.34
N VAL A 86 -22.17 8.70 -19.10
CA VAL A 86 -21.40 7.57 -18.58
C VAL A 86 -21.96 7.18 -17.20
N TYR A 87 -22.04 5.88 -16.94
CA TYR A 87 -22.56 5.32 -15.69
C TYR A 87 -21.46 4.62 -14.90
N TYR A 88 -21.46 4.83 -13.59
CA TYR A 88 -20.55 4.20 -12.64
C TYR A 88 -21.33 3.63 -11.45
N LEU A 89 -20.70 2.76 -10.66
CA LEU A 89 -21.21 2.45 -9.32
C LEU A 89 -21.16 3.72 -8.46
N GLU A 90 -22.14 3.92 -7.58
CA GLU A 90 -22.19 5.12 -6.73
C GLU A 90 -20.92 5.27 -5.90
N TYR A 91 -20.44 4.15 -5.33
CA TYR A 91 -19.27 4.08 -4.46
C TYR A 91 -17.92 4.03 -5.21
N ASP A 92 -17.92 4.03 -6.54
CA ASP A 92 -16.68 4.15 -7.33
C ASP A 92 -16.24 5.61 -7.40
N HIS A 93 -15.77 6.16 -6.28
CA HIS A 93 -15.47 7.59 -6.14
C HIS A 93 -14.40 8.11 -7.10
N SER A 94 -13.55 7.23 -7.63
CA SER A 94 -12.50 7.56 -8.59
C SER A 94 -12.96 7.44 -10.05
N ASN A 95 -14.23 7.08 -10.29
CA ASN A 95 -14.78 6.78 -11.63
C ASN A 95 -13.87 5.80 -12.40
N PHE A 96 -13.38 4.79 -11.69
CA PHE A 96 -12.39 3.86 -12.17
C PHE A 96 -12.98 2.87 -13.19
N VAL A 97 -14.22 2.40 -12.98
CA VAL A 97 -14.87 1.41 -13.86
C VAL A 97 -16.10 2.01 -14.55
N PRO A 98 -15.96 2.56 -15.77
CA PRO A 98 -17.11 2.99 -16.55
C PRO A 98 -17.95 1.76 -16.93
N LEU A 99 -19.19 1.71 -16.46
CA LEU A 99 -20.07 0.57 -16.67
C LEU A 99 -20.69 0.60 -18.07
N LEU A 100 -21.07 1.78 -18.53
CA LEU A 100 -21.89 1.95 -19.72
C LEU A 100 -21.75 3.38 -20.24
N ILE A 101 -21.62 3.54 -21.56
CA ILE A 101 -21.60 4.84 -22.22
C ILE A 101 -22.85 4.97 -23.10
N GLY A 102 -23.56 6.08 -22.98
CA GLY A 102 -24.67 6.46 -23.84
C GLY A 102 -24.33 7.69 -24.68
N PHE A 103 -24.77 7.74 -25.92
CA PHE A 103 -24.69 8.93 -26.76
C PHE A 103 -26.07 9.38 -27.18
N THR A 104 -26.34 10.68 -27.13
CA THR A 104 -27.58 11.27 -27.65
C THR A 104 -27.30 11.97 -28.97
N LYS A 105 -28.16 11.74 -29.96
CA LYS A 105 -28.16 12.36 -31.28
C LYS A 105 -29.50 13.02 -31.56
N ASN A 106 -29.48 14.28 -32.00
CA ASN A 106 -30.65 15.06 -32.39
C ASN A 106 -31.74 15.08 -31.29
N GLY A 107 -31.34 15.31 -30.03
CA GLY A 107 -32.25 15.33 -28.87
C GLY A 107 -32.76 13.97 -28.38
N ASP A 108 -33.17 13.06 -29.28
CA ASP A 108 -34.04 11.93 -28.89
C ASP A 108 -33.44 10.54 -29.14
N LYS A 109 -32.42 10.41 -29.99
CA LYS A 109 -31.85 9.09 -30.33
C LYS A 109 -30.69 8.74 -29.41
N HIS A 110 -30.89 7.72 -28.58
CA HIS A 110 -29.86 7.20 -27.69
C HIS A 110 -29.18 5.94 -28.23
N PHE A 111 -27.86 5.87 -28.11
CA PHE A 111 -27.06 4.71 -28.46
C PHE A 111 -26.19 4.33 -27.27
N TYR A 112 -26.22 3.06 -26.88
CA TYR A 112 -25.50 2.60 -25.69
C TYR A 112 -24.38 1.63 -26.06
N TYR A 113 -23.34 1.66 -25.25
CA TYR A 113 -22.15 0.85 -25.38
C TYR A 113 -21.76 0.28 -24.03
N THR A 114 -21.35 -0.99 -24.03
CA THR A 114 -20.83 -1.69 -22.84
C THR A 114 -19.46 -2.25 -23.15
N LEU A 115 -18.61 -2.41 -22.14
CA LEU A 115 -17.33 -3.09 -22.32
C LEU A 115 -17.55 -4.57 -22.63
N THR A 116 -16.69 -5.13 -23.48
CA THR A 116 -16.62 -6.59 -23.71
C THR A 116 -16.24 -7.32 -22.43
N LYS A 117 -15.28 -6.77 -21.69
CA LYS A 117 -14.75 -7.30 -20.44
C LYS A 117 -14.41 -6.15 -19.51
N TYR A 118 -15.00 -6.14 -18.32
CA TYR A 118 -14.73 -5.14 -17.28
C TYR A 118 -13.47 -5.46 -16.44
N THR A 119 -12.76 -6.52 -16.79
CA THR A 119 -11.65 -7.08 -16.00
C THR A 119 -10.33 -7.04 -16.76
N THR A 120 -10.27 -6.31 -17.87
CA THR A 120 -9.10 -6.18 -18.74
C THR A 120 -8.89 -4.71 -19.08
N LEU A 121 -7.65 -4.31 -19.37
CA LEU A 121 -7.34 -2.99 -19.92
C LEU A 121 -7.83 -2.80 -21.36
N ASP A 122 -8.29 -3.87 -22.00
CA ASP A 122 -8.89 -3.80 -23.32
C ASP A 122 -10.25 -3.11 -23.23
N GLU A 123 -10.22 -1.79 -23.34
CA GLU A 123 -11.36 -0.88 -23.33
C GLU A 123 -12.10 -0.93 -24.69
N MET A 124 -12.37 -2.14 -25.17
CA MET A 124 -13.12 -2.38 -26.38
C MET A 124 -14.61 -2.34 -26.07
N TRP A 125 -15.23 -1.24 -26.48
CA TRP A 125 -16.65 -1.01 -26.33
C TRP A 125 -17.44 -1.71 -27.44
N ASN A 126 -18.59 -2.28 -27.09
CA ASN A 126 -19.53 -2.84 -28.03
C ASN A 126 -20.86 -2.13 -27.94
N LYS A 127 -21.43 -1.80 -29.10
CA LYS A 127 -22.79 -1.26 -29.17
C LYS A 127 -23.77 -2.29 -28.61
N ASP A 128 -24.54 -1.87 -27.62
CA ASP A 128 -25.57 -2.70 -26.99
C ASP A 128 -26.95 -2.29 -27.52
N SER A 129 -27.44 -3.04 -28.50
CA SER A 129 -28.76 -2.82 -29.11
C SER A 129 -29.93 -3.30 -28.25
N THR A 130 -29.66 -3.96 -27.12
CA THR A 130 -30.70 -4.43 -26.20
C THR A 130 -31.23 -3.30 -25.32
N ILE A 131 -30.46 -2.22 -25.15
CA ILE A 131 -30.85 -1.03 -24.40
C ILE A 131 -31.63 -0.08 -25.30
N LYS A 132 -32.94 -0.01 -25.09
CA LYS A 132 -33.88 0.81 -25.86
C LYS A 132 -34.46 1.98 -25.06
N ASN A 133 -34.41 1.90 -23.74
CA ASN A 133 -35.03 2.84 -22.80
C ASN A 133 -34.38 2.73 -21.41
N ALA A 134 -34.84 3.55 -20.45
CA ALA A 134 -34.32 3.56 -19.09
C ALA A 134 -34.43 2.20 -18.38
N GLU A 135 -35.54 1.47 -18.56
CA GLU A 135 -35.77 0.17 -17.92
C GLU A 135 -34.80 -0.90 -18.43
N THR A 136 -34.60 -0.98 -19.75
CA THR A 136 -33.61 -1.90 -20.33
C THR A 136 -32.16 -1.51 -19.97
N CYS A 137 -31.88 -0.21 -19.80
CA CYS A 137 -30.59 0.28 -19.29
C CYS A 137 -30.35 -0.20 -17.85
N LYS A 138 -31.35 -0.03 -16.98
CA LYS A 138 -31.32 -0.53 -15.59
C LYS A 138 -31.08 -2.03 -15.52
N LYS A 139 -31.81 -2.84 -16.29
CA LYS A 139 -31.61 -4.30 -16.36
C LYS A 139 -30.19 -4.65 -16.80
N ARG A 140 -29.65 -3.92 -17.78
CA ARG A 140 -28.28 -4.16 -18.28
C ARG A 140 -27.22 -3.80 -17.24
N LEU A 141 -27.35 -2.66 -16.57
CA LEU A 141 -26.46 -2.25 -15.47
C LEU A 141 -26.50 -3.22 -14.29
N ALA A 142 -27.67 -3.78 -13.97
CA ALA A 142 -27.79 -4.82 -12.95
C ALA A 142 -27.02 -6.09 -13.34
N GLY A 143 -27.10 -6.51 -14.61
CA GLY A 143 -26.31 -7.62 -15.14
C GLY A 143 -24.80 -7.37 -15.09
N ILE A 144 -24.35 -6.16 -15.46
CA ILE A 144 -22.94 -5.76 -15.36
C ILE A 144 -22.47 -5.80 -13.90
N CYS A 145 -23.25 -5.21 -12.99
CA CYS A 145 -22.93 -5.20 -11.56
C CYS A 145 -22.82 -6.61 -10.98
N ALA A 146 -23.66 -7.55 -11.42
CA ALA A 146 -23.57 -8.94 -10.97
C ALA A 146 -22.23 -9.61 -11.34
N MET A 147 -21.55 -9.15 -12.38
CA MET A 147 -20.20 -9.61 -12.76
C MET A 147 -19.07 -8.91 -11.98
N LEU A 148 -19.38 -7.81 -11.29
CA LEU A 148 -18.43 -6.91 -10.63
C LEU A 148 -18.59 -6.93 -9.10
N ARG A 149 -19.01 -8.07 -8.55
CA ARG A 149 -19.18 -8.24 -7.09
C ARG A 149 -17.87 -8.14 -6.31
N ASP A 150 -16.74 -8.30 -6.99
CA ASP A 150 -15.41 -8.23 -6.40
C ASP A 150 -14.82 -6.82 -6.36
N LEU A 151 -15.50 -5.78 -6.87
CA LEU A 151 -15.02 -4.41 -6.76
C LEU A 151 -15.22 -3.84 -5.35
N VAL A 152 -14.12 -3.44 -4.72
CA VAL A 152 -14.07 -3.00 -3.32
C VAL A 152 -13.32 -1.67 -3.18
N VAL A 153 -13.84 -0.79 -2.33
CA VAL A 153 -13.13 0.35 -1.75
C VAL A 153 -12.43 -0.14 -0.48
N LEU A 154 -11.10 -0.19 -0.50
CA LEU A 154 -10.31 -0.63 0.65
C LEU A 154 -10.37 0.42 1.76
N ARG A 155 -10.95 0.09 2.93
CA ARG A 155 -10.91 0.99 4.09
C ARG A 155 -9.65 0.72 4.90
N VAL A 156 -8.62 1.54 4.72
CA VAL A 156 -7.31 1.29 5.34
C VAL A 156 -7.32 1.54 6.86
N ASP A 157 -8.12 2.49 7.34
CA ASP A 157 -8.29 2.78 8.78
C ASP A 157 -9.15 1.73 9.54
N CYS A 158 -9.63 0.68 8.87
CA CYS A 158 -10.39 -0.37 9.51
C CYS A 158 -9.42 -1.39 10.12
N ILE A 159 -9.32 -1.42 11.45
CA ILE A 159 -8.38 -2.29 12.19
C ILE A 159 -9.04 -3.56 12.77
N LYS A 160 -10.37 -3.66 12.70
CA LYS A 160 -11.16 -4.77 13.23
C LYS A 160 -12.47 -4.93 12.46
N ASP A 161 -13.19 -6.00 12.76
CA ASP A 161 -14.52 -6.31 12.25
C ASP A 161 -14.55 -6.48 10.73
N SER A 162 -15.64 -6.04 10.10
CA SER A 162 -15.85 -6.12 8.65
C SER A 162 -16.40 -4.79 8.12
N TYR A 163 -16.27 -4.57 6.82
CA TYR A 163 -16.92 -3.46 6.12
C TYR A 163 -17.40 -3.91 4.75
N TYR A 164 -18.36 -3.19 4.18
CA TYR A 164 -18.97 -3.51 2.89
C TYR A 164 -18.14 -3.02 1.70
N ALA A 165 -18.49 -3.40 0.47
CA ALA A 165 -17.75 -3.04 -0.75
C ALA A 165 -17.48 -1.53 -0.97
N ASN A 166 -18.23 -0.63 -0.34
CA ASN A 166 -18.00 0.83 -0.36
C ASN A 166 -17.04 1.31 0.74
N GLY A 167 -16.45 0.41 1.52
CA GLY A 167 -15.62 0.72 2.67
C GLY A 167 -16.41 1.15 3.91
N ASP A 168 -17.74 1.15 3.89
CA ASP A 168 -18.55 1.55 5.06
C ASP A 168 -18.77 0.36 6.00
N PRO A 169 -18.60 0.52 7.32
CA PRO A 169 -18.77 -0.58 8.28
C PRO A 169 -20.24 -0.90 8.56
N ALA A 170 -21.15 0.05 8.36
CA ALA A 170 -22.53 -0.03 8.82
C ALA A 170 -23.54 -0.04 7.67
N ASN A 171 -23.24 0.69 6.59
CA ASN A 171 -24.17 0.97 5.51
C ASN A 171 -23.74 0.26 4.22
N PRO A 172 -24.32 -0.92 3.90
CA PRO A 172 -24.01 -1.59 2.65
C PRO A 172 -24.36 -0.71 1.46
N PRO A 173 -23.55 -0.72 0.39
CA PRO A 173 -23.91 -0.04 -0.85
C PRO A 173 -25.12 -0.73 -1.48
N GLU A 174 -25.97 0.03 -2.17
CA GLU A 174 -27.15 -0.52 -2.85
C GLU A 174 -26.82 -1.61 -3.88
N LYS A 175 -25.62 -1.53 -4.44
CA LYS A 175 -25.03 -2.51 -5.35
C LYS A 175 -23.88 -3.20 -4.63
N ASN A 176 -23.78 -4.52 -4.75
CA ASN A 176 -22.84 -5.36 -4.01
C ASN A 176 -23.06 -5.36 -2.47
N LYS A 177 -24.34 -5.32 -2.04
CA LYS A 177 -24.76 -5.38 -0.62
C LYS A 177 -24.15 -6.53 0.19
N LEU A 178 -23.88 -7.66 -0.48
CA LEU A 178 -23.39 -8.88 0.15
C LEU A 178 -21.87 -9.00 0.16
N THR A 179 -21.15 -8.10 -0.51
CA THR A 179 -19.68 -8.16 -0.52
C THR A 179 -19.15 -7.46 0.72
N LYS A 180 -18.54 -8.24 1.62
CA LYS A 180 -17.84 -7.74 2.80
C LYS A 180 -16.35 -8.06 2.75
N VAL A 181 -15.60 -7.27 3.49
CA VAL A 181 -14.19 -7.46 3.75
C VAL A 181 -13.99 -7.51 5.25
N LYS A 182 -13.52 -8.65 5.72
CA LYS A 182 -13.12 -8.89 7.11
C LYS A 182 -11.70 -8.39 7.33
N VAL A 183 -11.48 -7.78 8.48
CA VAL A 183 -10.15 -7.38 8.93
C VAL A 183 -9.71 -8.29 10.07
N THR A 184 -8.48 -8.76 10.00
CA THR A 184 -7.83 -9.55 11.05
C THR A 184 -6.52 -8.89 11.49
N GLY A 185 -6.15 -9.09 12.76
CA GLY A 185 -5.00 -8.43 13.39
C GLY A 185 -5.35 -7.83 14.76
N PRO A 186 -4.47 -7.02 15.35
CA PRO A 186 -3.13 -6.69 14.84
C PRO A 186 -2.16 -7.88 14.93
N TYR A 187 -1.34 -8.07 13.90
CA TYR A 187 -0.17 -8.95 13.95
C TYR A 187 1.08 -8.10 14.22
N THR A 188 1.91 -8.48 15.18
CA THR A 188 3.17 -7.79 15.46
C THR A 188 4.21 -8.13 14.39
N VAL A 189 4.89 -7.11 13.87
CA VAL A 189 5.96 -7.19 12.87
C VAL A 189 7.16 -6.39 13.40
N TYR A 190 8.32 -7.03 13.57
CA TYR A 190 9.56 -6.45 14.15
C TYR A 190 9.42 -5.70 15.49
N ALA A 191 8.44 -6.07 16.32
CA ALA A 191 8.05 -5.38 17.57
C ALA A 191 7.50 -3.95 17.40
N THR A 192 7.98 -3.17 16.42
CA THR A 192 7.67 -1.75 16.17
C THR A 192 6.51 -1.53 15.19
N TYR A 193 6.03 -2.58 14.51
CA TYR A 193 4.97 -2.47 13.52
C TYR A 193 3.79 -3.38 13.80
N LYS A 194 2.61 -2.93 13.39
CA LYS A 194 1.38 -3.72 13.34
C LYS A 194 0.94 -3.93 11.89
N LYS A 195 0.53 -5.16 11.58
CA LYS A 195 -0.07 -5.56 10.30
C LYS A 195 -1.54 -5.90 10.52
N TYR A 196 -2.41 -5.35 9.68
CA TYR A 196 -3.83 -5.72 9.58
C TYR A 196 -4.11 -6.31 8.21
N ILE A 197 -4.84 -7.42 8.15
CA ILE A 197 -5.09 -8.16 6.90
C ILE A 197 -6.57 -8.09 6.57
N HIS A 198 -6.87 -7.55 5.39
CA HIS A 198 -8.19 -7.36 4.79
C HIS A 198 -8.47 -8.53 3.84
N ILE A 199 -9.51 -9.31 4.12
CA ILE A 199 -9.85 -10.55 3.42
C ILE A 199 -11.34 -10.49 3.01
N PRO A 200 -11.70 -10.73 1.75
CA PRO A 200 -13.10 -10.83 1.35
C PRO A 200 -13.77 -12.07 1.98
N GLU A 201 -15.00 -11.94 2.49
CA GLU A 201 -15.68 -13.05 3.19
C GLU A 201 -16.50 -13.94 2.24
N GLU A 202 -17.33 -13.33 1.39
CA GLU A 202 -18.29 -14.06 0.54
C GLU A 202 -17.73 -14.42 -0.83
N ILE A 203 -16.56 -13.90 -1.16
CA ILE A 203 -15.86 -14.10 -2.44
C ILE A 203 -14.40 -14.48 -2.17
N SER A 204 -13.79 -15.27 -3.06
CA SER A 204 -12.41 -15.73 -2.85
C SER A 204 -11.34 -14.67 -3.16
N THR A 205 -11.71 -13.61 -3.88
CA THR A 205 -10.81 -12.52 -4.28
C THR A 205 -11.56 -11.20 -4.39
N MET A 206 -10.89 -10.09 -4.15
CA MET A 206 -11.37 -8.73 -4.39
C MET A 206 -10.49 -7.98 -5.40
N ARG A 207 -11.06 -6.96 -6.04
CA ARG A 207 -10.37 -5.96 -6.86
C ARG A 207 -10.50 -4.62 -6.17
N VAL A 208 -9.37 -4.02 -5.82
CA VAL A 208 -9.35 -2.73 -5.13
C VAL A 208 -9.38 -1.62 -6.17
N ILE A 209 -10.49 -0.86 -6.21
CA ILE A 209 -10.65 0.25 -7.18
C ILE A 209 -10.13 1.59 -6.64
N THR A 210 -10.22 1.76 -5.33
CA THR A 210 -9.72 2.91 -4.60
C THR A 210 -9.58 2.50 -3.14
N SER A 211 -8.97 3.36 -2.34
CA SER A 211 -8.97 3.18 -0.90
C SER A 211 -9.57 4.40 -0.21
N ARG A 212 -9.89 4.27 1.06
CA ARG A 212 -10.29 5.37 1.91
C ARG A 212 -9.64 5.27 3.26
N HIS A 213 -9.25 6.42 3.79
CA HIS A 213 -8.87 6.62 5.17
C HIS A 213 -9.88 7.59 5.77
N GLN A 214 -10.65 7.13 6.76
CA GLN A 214 -11.81 7.85 7.27
C GLN A 214 -12.79 8.19 6.13
N ALA A 215 -13.05 9.48 5.90
CA ALA A 215 -13.91 9.99 4.82
C ALA A 215 -13.13 10.36 3.54
N LYS A 216 -11.79 10.30 3.56
CA LYS A 216 -10.96 10.73 2.44
C LYS A 216 -10.61 9.56 1.55
N HIS A 217 -10.87 9.69 0.25
CA HIS A 217 -10.43 8.71 -0.75
C HIS A 217 -8.95 8.91 -1.12
N ILE A 218 -8.23 7.81 -1.28
CA ILE A 218 -6.84 7.75 -1.69
C ILE A 218 -6.76 6.86 -2.92
N THR A 219 -6.32 7.43 -4.04
CA THR A 219 -6.32 6.75 -5.36
C THR A 219 -5.01 6.02 -5.62
N PHE A 220 -5.02 5.07 -6.56
CA PHE A 220 -3.82 4.39 -7.05
C PHE A 220 -3.31 5.10 -8.31
N ILE A 221 -2.00 5.29 -8.43
CA ILE A 221 -1.41 5.75 -9.70
C ILE A 221 -1.51 4.64 -10.76
N LEU A 222 -1.28 3.38 -10.37
CA LEU A 222 -1.41 2.23 -11.25
C LEU A 222 -2.87 1.82 -11.39
N LYS A 223 -3.40 1.91 -12.60
CA LYS A 223 -4.79 1.50 -12.88
C LYS A 223 -4.95 -0.02 -12.87
N GLU A 224 -3.90 -0.76 -13.16
CA GLU A 224 -3.91 -2.22 -13.25
C GLU A 224 -4.38 -2.89 -11.94
N ILE A 225 -4.33 -2.15 -10.82
CA ILE A 225 -4.79 -2.60 -9.50
C ILE A 225 -6.28 -2.91 -9.49
N GLY A 226 -7.11 -2.04 -10.07
CA GLY A 226 -8.55 -2.28 -10.14
C GLY A 226 -8.94 -3.41 -11.10
N LEU A 227 -7.99 -3.98 -11.83
CA LEU A 227 -8.19 -5.16 -12.68
C LEU A 227 -7.65 -6.45 -12.04
N THR A 228 -6.69 -6.31 -11.13
CA THR A 228 -6.00 -7.43 -10.48
C THR A 228 -6.84 -7.97 -9.33
N LYS A 229 -6.96 -9.30 -9.26
CA LYS A 229 -7.63 -9.99 -8.16
C LYS A 229 -6.65 -10.27 -7.03
N PHE A 230 -7.04 -9.89 -5.82
CA PHE A 230 -6.29 -10.10 -4.59
C PHE A 230 -7.08 -10.98 -3.64
N SER A 231 -6.43 -11.98 -3.04
CA SER A 231 -7.00 -12.80 -1.97
C SER A 231 -6.95 -12.08 -0.62
N SER A 232 -6.00 -11.16 -0.44
CA SER A 232 -5.93 -10.31 0.74
C SER A 232 -5.15 -9.02 0.46
N VAL A 233 -5.37 -8.01 1.29
CA VAL A 233 -4.56 -6.80 1.33
C VAL A 233 -4.16 -6.52 2.76
N SER A 234 -2.88 -6.34 3.01
CA SER A 234 -2.36 -6.01 4.33
C SER A 234 -1.98 -4.55 4.42
N VAL A 235 -2.28 -3.91 5.56
CA VAL A 235 -1.89 -2.53 5.87
C VAL A 235 -0.95 -2.54 7.06
N TYR A 236 0.18 -1.86 6.91
CA TYR A 236 1.22 -1.74 7.94
C TYR A 236 1.18 -0.38 8.61
N TYR A 237 1.27 -0.38 9.94
CA TYR A 237 1.29 0.79 10.79
C TYR A 237 2.43 0.72 11.79
N TRP A 238 2.92 1.90 12.19
CA TRP A 238 3.79 2.03 13.35
C TRP A 238 3.00 1.83 14.65
N VAL A 239 3.59 1.16 15.64
CA VAL A 239 2.92 0.90 16.93
C VAL A 239 2.54 2.16 17.69
N GLY A 240 3.30 3.24 17.53
CA GLY A 240 3.00 4.54 18.15
C GLY A 240 1.91 5.36 17.44
N ASP A 241 1.49 4.96 16.23
CA ASP A 241 0.35 5.56 15.54
C ASP A 241 -0.96 4.93 16.03
N ALA A 242 -1.32 5.23 17.28
CA ALA A 242 -2.48 4.64 17.95
C ALA A 242 -3.81 4.94 17.26
N SER A 243 -3.86 5.97 16.42
CA SER A 243 -5.05 6.35 15.65
C SER A 243 -5.01 5.87 14.20
N TYR A 244 -3.94 5.17 13.80
CA TYR A 244 -3.77 4.61 12.47
C TYR A 244 -3.91 5.66 11.36
N TYR A 245 -3.46 6.90 11.62
CA TYR A 245 -3.54 8.01 10.67
C TYR A 245 -2.60 7.86 9.48
N ASN A 246 -1.46 7.19 9.68
CA ASN A 246 -0.35 7.13 8.75
C ASN A 246 -0.07 5.67 8.33
N PRO A 247 -0.87 5.10 7.41
CA PRO A 247 -0.54 3.79 6.86
C PRO A 247 0.78 3.87 6.09
N LEU A 248 1.72 2.99 6.44
CA LEU A 248 3.08 3.01 5.93
C LEU A 248 3.20 2.30 4.57
N LEU A 249 2.54 1.15 4.47
CA LEU A 249 2.67 0.24 3.34
C LEU A 249 1.37 -0.56 3.14
N LEU A 250 1.00 -0.77 1.88
CA LEU A 250 0.06 -1.81 1.47
C LEU A 250 0.82 -2.98 0.85
N GLU A 251 0.49 -4.19 1.27
CA GLU A 251 0.91 -5.44 0.63
C GLU A 251 -0.35 -6.11 0.06
N MET A 252 -0.43 -6.20 -1.27
CA MET A 252 -1.56 -6.81 -1.96
C MET A 252 -1.17 -8.20 -2.46
N SER A 253 -1.83 -9.22 -1.91
CA SER A 253 -1.51 -10.62 -2.15
C SER A 253 -2.61 -11.28 -2.99
N GLY A 254 -2.22 -12.07 -3.99
CA GLY A 254 -3.10 -12.71 -4.95
C GLY A 254 -2.56 -14.06 -5.42
N SER A 255 -2.71 -14.38 -6.70
CA SER A 255 -2.20 -15.64 -7.28
C SER A 255 -0.70 -15.63 -7.65
N GLY A 256 0.00 -14.52 -7.41
CA GLY A 256 1.43 -14.37 -7.72
C GLY A 256 2.14 -13.61 -6.59
N GLU A 257 3.33 -13.09 -6.89
CA GLU A 257 4.11 -12.32 -5.92
C GLU A 257 3.33 -11.12 -5.34
N PRO A 258 3.46 -10.85 -4.03
CA PRO A 258 2.84 -9.68 -3.42
C PRO A 258 3.27 -8.38 -4.12
N ARG A 259 2.33 -7.46 -4.26
CA ARG A 259 2.59 -6.10 -4.77
C ARG A 259 2.58 -5.11 -3.62
N TYR A 260 3.53 -4.20 -3.61
CA TYR A 260 3.69 -3.22 -2.53
C TYR A 260 3.37 -1.82 -3.01
N PHE A 261 2.65 -1.07 -2.17
CA PHE A 261 2.35 0.34 -2.41
C PHE A 261 2.64 1.16 -1.18
N LYS A 262 3.19 2.35 -1.39
CA LYS A 262 3.33 3.38 -0.35
C LYS A 262 2.56 4.63 -0.73
N LEU A 263 2.30 5.47 0.26
CA LEU A 263 1.77 6.80 -0.01
C LEU A 263 2.85 7.67 -0.65
N ASP A 264 2.44 8.46 -1.64
CA ASP A 264 3.15 9.63 -2.13
C ASP A 264 2.14 10.78 -2.24
N GLY A 265 2.16 11.66 -1.23
CA GLY A 265 1.15 12.69 -1.04
C GLY A 265 -0.23 12.10 -0.72
N SER A 266 -1.12 12.08 -1.71
CA SER A 266 -2.52 11.63 -1.56
C SER A 266 -2.85 10.40 -2.42
N ARG A 267 -1.82 9.70 -2.91
CA ARG A 267 -1.97 8.57 -3.83
C ARG A 267 -1.06 7.41 -3.43
N TRP A 268 -1.52 6.20 -3.73
CA TRP A 268 -0.73 4.99 -3.65
C TRP A 268 0.16 4.84 -4.89
N VAL A 269 1.45 4.68 -4.66
CA VAL A 269 2.46 4.44 -5.69
C VAL A 269 3.09 3.08 -5.47
N SER A 270 3.32 2.35 -6.56
CA SER A 270 4.01 1.06 -6.49
C SER A 270 5.43 1.29 -5.98
N CYS A 271 5.89 0.41 -5.11
CA CYS A 271 7.27 0.40 -4.64
C CYS A 271 7.84 -1.01 -4.67
N SER A 272 9.16 -1.11 -4.88
CA SER A 272 9.88 -2.36 -4.70
C SER A 272 10.34 -2.43 -3.25
N VAL A 273 9.84 -3.44 -2.53
CA VAL A 273 10.40 -3.79 -1.21
C VAL A 273 11.41 -4.92 -1.45
N THR A 274 12.47 -4.58 -2.17
CA THR A 274 13.64 -5.45 -2.39
C THR A 274 14.80 -4.78 -1.66
N GLN A 275 15.38 -5.47 -0.68
CA GLN A 275 16.60 -5.18 0.12
C GLN A 275 17.22 -3.76 0.12
N PRO A 276 17.70 -3.27 1.28
CA PRO A 276 18.03 -4.06 2.48
C PRO A 276 16.87 -4.03 3.49
N SER A 277 16.33 -5.22 3.80
CA SER A 277 15.21 -5.54 4.72
C SER A 277 13.87 -4.78 4.55
N PHE A 278 12.78 -5.54 4.63
CA PHE A 278 11.41 -5.01 4.70
C PHE A 278 11.24 -4.06 5.91
N GLU A 279 11.95 -4.32 7.00
CA GLU A 279 12.01 -3.47 8.19
C GLU A 279 12.60 -2.09 7.89
N SER A 280 13.74 -2.00 7.18
CA SER A 280 14.33 -0.70 6.81
C SER A 280 13.40 0.15 5.94
N PHE A 281 12.58 -0.50 5.11
CA PHE A 281 11.56 0.21 4.34
C PHE A 281 10.50 0.83 5.24
N LEU A 282 9.97 0.06 6.20
CA LEU A 282 9.01 0.56 7.17
C LEU A 282 9.62 1.66 8.05
N ASP A 283 10.86 1.51 8.46
CA ASP A 283 11.65 2.49 9.21
C ASP A 283 11.75 3.83 8.45
N MET A 284 12.06 3.77 7.14
CA MET A 284 12.11 4.96 6.27
C MET A 284 10.74 5.66 6.14
N GLU A 285 9.66 4.89 5.90
CA GLU A 285 8.32 5.47 5.76
C GLU A 285 7.79 5.98 7.12
N THR A 286 8.21 5.38 8.23
CA THR A 286 7.87 5.84 9.59
C THR A 286 8.55 7.18 9.91
N CYS A 287 9.82 7.37 9.57
CA CYS A 287 10.41 8.72 9.64
C CYS A 287 9.61 9.72 8.80
N ARG A 288 9.26 9.35 7.56
CA ARG A 288 8.60 10.29 6.63
C ARG A 288 7.23 10.75 7.13
N TYR A 289 6.42 9.84 7.67
CA TYR A 289 5.02 10.11 8.01
C TYR A 289 4.78 10.33 9.51
N ASN A 290 5.50 9.62 10.37
CA ASN A 290 5.33 9.69 11.82
C ASN A 290 6.39 10.56 12.51
N ARG A 291 7.38 11.08 11.76
CA ARG A 291 8.46 11.94 12.31
C ARG A 291 9.26 11.26 13.42
N GLU A 292 9.35 9.94 13.32
CA GLU A 292 10.03 9.08 14.27
C GLU A 292 11.36 8.61 13.67
N HIS A 293 12.42 8.77 14.44
CA HIS A 293 13.80 8.63 13.97
C HIS A 293 14.51 7.53 14.72
N ILE A 294 15.34 6.81 13.97
CA ILE A 294 16.13 5.70 14.47
C ILE A 294 17.45 6.22 15.00
N VAL A 295 17.71 5.91 16.26
CA VAL A 295 18.95 6.24 16.94
C VAL A 295 19.89 5.05 16.83
N ASP A 296 20.98 5.21 16.08
CA ASP A 296 22.12 4.30 16.18
C ASP A 296 22.94 4.68 17.42
N ILE A 297 22.88 3.84 18.46
CA ILE A 297 23.53 4.06 19.76
C ILE A 297 25.04 3.80 19.72
N MET A 298 25.56 3.25 18.61
CA MET A 298 27.01 3.11 18.41
C MET A 298 27.64 4.37 17.81
N GLN A 299 26.84 5.33 17.34
CA GLN A 299 27.36 6.58 16.79
C GLN A 299 27.77 7.52 17.92
N MET A 300 29.03 7.93 17.90
CA MET A 300 29.61 8.78 18.96
C MET A 300 30.17 10.11 18.47
N LYS A 301 30.14 10.37 17.15
CA LYS A 301 30.80 11.55 16.54
C LYS A 301 29.87 12.32 15.61
N ASP A 302 29.96 13.65 15.73
CA ASP A 302 29.30 14.64 14.86
C ASP A 302 27.78 14.51 14.78
N SER A 303 27.26 14.08 13.63
CA SER A 303 25.84 13.93 13.35
C SER A 303 25.68 12.92 12.22
N TYR A 304 24.54 12.26 12.16
CA TYR A 304 24.22 11.34 11.07
C TYR A 304 22.82 11.59 10.53
N ASP A 305 22.63 11.23 9.27
CA ASP A 305 21.34 11.33 8.59
C ASP A 305 20.41 10.23 9.12
N CYS A 306 19.15 10.58 9.35
CA CYS A 306 18.10 9.60 9.62
C CYS A 306 17.86 8.72 8.37
N SER A 307 17.23 7.55 8.55
CA SER A 307 16.82 6.61 7.50
C SER A 307 16.06 7.23 6.31
N CYS A 308 15.35 8.33 6.54
CA CYS A 308 14.62 9.08 5.50
C CYS A 308 15.47 10.12 4.75
N GLY A 309 16.71 10.38 5.17
CA GLY A 309 17.66 11.33 4.55
C GLY A 309 17.28 12.81 4.65
N LYS A 310 16.25 13.16 5.43
CA LYS A 310 15.73 14.54 5.55
C LYS A 310 16.16 15.26 6.81
N PHE A 311 16.45 14.51 7.87
CA PHE A 311 16.76 15.03 9.19
C PHE A 311 18.07 14.46 9.66
N LYS A 312 18.76 15.21 10.53
CA LYS A 312 20.00 14.79 11.15
C LYS A 312 19.79 14.60 12.64
N ILE A 313 20.37 13.53 13.17
CA ILE A 313 20.55 13.35 14.60
C ILE A 313 21.90 13.99 14.95
N THR A 314 21.87 15.00 15.80
CA THR A 314 23.07 15.72 16.27
C THR A 314 23.59 15.07 17.54
N LEU A 315 24.90 14.83 17.57
CA LEU A 315 25.58 14.21 18.70
C LEU A 315 26.41 15.23 19.45
N LYS A 316 26.33 15.17 20.79
CA LYS A 316 27.26 15.85 21.67
C LYS A 316 27.96 14.78 22.51
N SER A 317 29.21 14.52 22.18
CA SER A 317 30.06 13.57 22.91
C SER A 317 30.96 14.29 23.91
N THR A 318 31.10 13.74 25.12
CA THR A 318 31.97 14.25 26.17
C THR A 318 32.63 13.08 26.88
N ASN A 319 33.96 13.15 27.04
CA ASN A 319 34.71 12.15 27.80
C ASN A 319 34.64 12.52 29.28
N GLU A 320 34.21 11.58 30.11
CA GLU A 320 33.93 11.79 31.53
C GLU A 320 34.72 10.79 32.37
N GLY A 321 36.06 10.84 32.27
CA GLY A 321 36.93 9.88 32.95
C GLY A 321 36.90 8.50 32.29
N GLY A 322 36.42 7.49 33.01
CA GLY A 322 36.38 6.10 32.56
C GLY A 322 35.36 5.78 31.47
N TYR A 323 34.44 6.71 31.16
CA TYR A 323 33.38 6.51 30.16
C TYR A 323 33.21 7.70 29.21
N GLN A 324 32.44 7.49 28.15
CA GLN A 324 32.02 8.53 27.22
C GLN A 324 30.50 8.74 27.30
N LYS A 325 30.06 10.00 27.42
CA LYS A 325 28.66 10.42 27.40
C LYS A 325 28.32 10.96 26.01
N VAL A 326 27.34 10.39 25.35
CA VAL A 326 26.87 10.82 24.03
C VAL A 326 25.40 11.20 24.08
N VAL A 327 25.11 12.49 23.86
CA VAL A 327 23.73 12.98 23.76
C VAL A 327 23.30 12.94 22.29
N HIS A 328 22.34 12.09 21.96
CA HIS A 328 21.64 12.04 20.69
C HIS A 328 20.45 12.98 20.74
N SER A 329 20.39 13.93 19.82
CA SER A 329 19.30 14.91 19.78
C SER A 329 18.79 15.11 18.37
N ILE A 330 17.47 15.31 18.25
CA ILE A 330 16.85 15.75 17.02
C ILE A 330 16.04 17.02 17.27
N SER A 331 16.12 17.96 16.33
CA SER A 331 15.50 19.28 16.48
C SER A 331 14.11 19.35 15.84
N GLY A 332 13.31 20.30 16.32
CA GLY A 332 11.93 20.54 15.85
C GLY A 332 10.90 19.57 16.45
N ASN A 333 9.71 19.52 15.86
CA ASN A 333 8.65 18.57 16.26
C ASN A 333 8.93 17.16 15.69
N GLN A 334 10.08 16.59 16.05
CA GLN A 334 10.59 15.28 15.65
C GLN A 334 10.89 14.44 16.91
N TYR A 335 10.86 13.12 16.80
CA TYR A 335 10.95 12.23 17.96
C TYR A 335 11.86 11.04 17.70
N LEU A 336 12.52 10.53 18.72
CA LEU A 336 13.29 9.29 18.69
C LEU A 336 12.34 8.14 19.01
N GLY A 337 12.28 7.08 18.19
CA GLY A 337 11.35 5.98 18.47
C GLY A 337 11.80 4.57 18.13
N LYS A 338 13.07 4.41 17.77
CA LYS A 338 13.73 3.11 17.69
C LYS A 338 15.21 3.31 17.99
N PHE A 339 15.77 2.37 18.73
CA PHE A 339 17.20 2.31 18.99
C PHE A 339 17.77 1.11 18.25
N VAL A 340 18.90 1.30 17.59
CA VAL A 340 19.67 0.25 16.91
C VAL A 340 21.11 0.34 17.36
N SER A 341 21.80 -0.79 17.39
CA SER A 341 23.26 -0.85 17.43
C SER A 341 23.70 -1.28 16.05
N GLU A 342 24.22 -0.35 15.26
CA GLU A 342 24.47 -0.51 13.82
C GLU A 342 23.17 -0.88 13.06
N THR A 343 22.93 -2.18 12.85
CA THR A 343 21.74 -2.71 12.15
C THR A 343 20.82 -3.53 13.07
N THR A 344 21.21 -3.75 14.33
CA THR A 344 20.49 -4.61 15.26
C THR A 344 19.56 -3.78 16.14
N THR A 345 18.25 -3.99 15.99
CA THR A 345 17.22 -3.38 16.85
C THR A 345 17.47 -3.70 18.33
N GLN A 346 17.37 -2.66 19.15
CA GLN A 346 17.50 -2.72 20.60
C GLN A 346 16.10 -2.74 21.24
N TYR A 347 15.83 -3.74 22.06
CA TYR A 347 14.53 -3.99 22.69
C TYR A 347 14.55 -3.62 24.18
N GLY A 348 13.36 -3.51 24.78
CA GLY A 348 13.20 -3.25 26.22
C GLY A 348 13.32 -1.78 26.64
N ILE A 349 13.52 -0.88 25.67
CA ILE A 349 13.40 0.58 25.86
C ILE A 349 11.95 1.00 25.60
N ASP A 350 11.30 1.64 26.56
CA ASP A 350 9.92 2.11 26.44
C ASP A 350 9.86 3.38 25.56
N ILE A 351 9.48 3.20 24.29
CA ILE A 351 9.41 4.27 23.32
C ILE A 351 8.15 5.12 23.53
N LYS A 352 8.35 6.43 23.74
CA LYS A 352 7.26 7.40 23.85
C LYS A 352 7.31 8.48 22.78
N TYR A 353 6.11 8.85 22.32
CA TYR A 353 5.94 10.00 21.43
C TYR A 353 6.31 11.29 22.17
N GLY A 354 7.00 12.21 21.50
CA GLY A 354 7.37 13.50 22.10
C GLY A 354 8.83 13.63 22.52
N VAL A 355 9.59 12.53 22.58
CA VAL A 355 10.95 12.54 23.13
C VAL A 355 11.97 12.76 22.00
N GLY A 356 12.67 13.89 22.01
CA GLY A 356 13.65 14.27 20.98
C GLY A 356 15.12 14.07 21.39
N VAL A 357 15.39 13.57 22.60
CA VAL A 357 16.74 13.45 23.17
C VAL A 357 16.90 12.11 23.87
N ALA A 358 18.06 11.48 23.68
CA ALA A 358 18.52 10.31 24.43
C ALA A 358 20.00 10.51 24.79
N THR A 359 20.39 10.14 26.00
CA THR A 359 21.79 10.15 26.42
C THR A 359 22.27 8.71 26.56
N VAL A 360 23.29 8.34 25.80
CA VAL A 360 23.92 7.01 25.81
C VAL A 360 25.27 7.12 26.51
N PHE A 361 25.56 6.16 27.38
CA PHE A 361 26.81 6.11 28.13
C PHE A 361 27.60 4.88 27.70
N HIS A 362 28.80 5.14 27.17
CA HIS A 362 29.69 4.13 26.62
C HIS A 362 30.86 3.85 27.55
N TYR A 363 31.08 2.59 27.90
CA TYR A 363 32.15 2.16 28.79
C TYR A 363 32.74 0.82 28.33
N PRO A 364 34.05 0.57 28.54
CA PRO A 364 35.06 1.54 28.96
C PRO A 364 35.44 2.50 27.83
N ASN A 365 36.10 3.61 28.14
CA ASN A 365 36.46 4.62 27.13
C ASN A 365 37.42 4.08 26.04
N GLU A 366 38.24 3.08 26.35
CA GLU A 366 39.16 2.44 25.40
C GLU A 366 38.45 1.52 24.39
N ASN A 367 37.30 0.97 24.77
CA ASN A 367 36.47 0.11 23.94
C ASN A 367 34.98 0.45 24.18
N PRO A 368 34.52 1.60 23.68
CA PRO A 368 33.23 2.16 24.06
C PRO A 368 32.09 1.24 23.62
N GLN A 369 31.40 0.67 24.60
CA GLN A 369 30.19 -0.12 24.42
C GLN A 369 29.03 0.59 25.13
N PRO A 370 27.85 0.74 24.49
CA PRO A 370 26.71 1.35 25.15
C PRO A 370 26.22 0.39 26.24
N LEU A 371 26.30 0.79 27.51
CA LEU A 371 25.88 -0.03 28.65
C LEU A 371 24.68 0.57 29.40
N LEU A 372 24.47 1.88 29.28
CA LEU A 372 23.44 2.61 30.00
C LEU A 372 22.83 3.69 29.09
N ILE A 373 21.51 3.85 29.15
CA ILE A 373 20.77 4.86 28.39
C ILE A 373 19.87 5.64 29.35
N LEU A 374 19.89 6.97 29.24
CA LEU A 374 18.88 7.86 29.81
C LEU A 374 17.94 8.33 28.69
N PHE A 375 16.68 7.94 28.76
CA PHE A 375 15.66 8.29 27.76
C PHE A 375 14.32 8.57 28.45
N ASP A 376 13.69 9.69 28.11
CA ASP A 376 12.44 10.14 28.75
C ASP A 376 12.53 10.23 30.29
N GLY A 377 13.69 10.63 30.81
CA GLY A 377 13.95 10.70 32.25
C GLY A 377 14.06 9.35 32.97
N LYS A 378 14.06 8.24 32.21
CA LYS A 378 14.23 6.88 32.72
C LYS A 378 15.59 6.31 32.35
N TRP A 379 16.15 5.50 33.24
CA TRP A 379 17.41 4.80 33.04
C TRP A 379 17.17 3.38 32.55
N TYR A 380 17.91 2.96 31.53
CA TYR A 380 17.88 1.62 30.96
C TYR A 380 19.29 1.01 30.99
N GLU A 381 19.41 -0.15 31.63
CA GLU A 381 20.65 -0.94 31.69
C GLU A 381 20.64 -2.00 30.59
N ARG A 382 21.79 -2.21 29.96
CA ARG A 382 21.96 -3.31 29.01
C ARG A 382 21.90 -4.65 29.76
N GLU A 383 20.95 -5.51 29.38
CA GLU A 383 20.81 -6.86 29.94
C GLU A 383 21.46 -7.91 29.02
N THR A 384 21.31 -7.75 27.71
CA THR A 384 22.01 -8.53 26.67
C THR A 384 22.43 -7.59 25.53
N MET A 385 23.16 -8.10 24.52
CA MET A 385 23.60 -7.30 23.36
C MET A 385 22.49 -6.49 22.66
N ASN A 386 21.23 -6.93 22.75
CA ASN A 386 20.09 -6.28 22.11
C ASN A 386 18.87 -6.08 23.02
N ASN A 387 18.98 -6.36 24.33
CA ASN A 387 17.90 -6.15 25.28
C ASN A 387 18.34 -5.22 26.41
N TRP A 388 17.42 -4.34 26.76
CA TRP A 388 17.58 -3.34 27.80
C TRP A 388 16.50 -3.51 28.85
N LYS A 389 16.81 -3.12 30.08
CA LYS A 389 15.90 -3.19 31.20
C LYS A 389 15.80 -1.83 31.87
N GLU A 390 14.57 -1.33 32.04
CA GLU A 390 14.32 -0.15 32.86
C GLU A 390 14.75 -0.41 34.31
N ILE A 391 15.50 0.52 34.89
CA ILE A 391 16.01 0.42 36.24
C ILE A 391 15.07 1.17 37.18
N GLU A 392 14.56 0.50 38.20
CA GLU A 392 13.69 1.10 39.23
C GLU A 392 14.42 1.36 40.57
N ASP A 393 15.74 1.13 40.62
CA ASP A 393 16.53 1.19 41.86
C ASP A 393 16.71 2.63 42.38
N LYS A 394 16.71 2.79 43.70
CA LYS A 394 17.04 4.04 44.40
C LYS A 394 18.52 4.42 44.32
N ASN A 395 19.39 3.48 43.96
CA ASN A 395 20.83 3.72 43.80
C ASN A 395 21.21 4.27 42.41
N LEU A 396 20.24 4.70 41.61
CA LEU A 396 20.48 5.29 40.30
C LEU A 396 21.24 6.63 40.40
N PRO A 397 22.01 6.98 39.35
CA PRO A 397 22.48 8.34 39.18
C PRO A 397 21.32 9.33 39.28
N ILE A 398 21.42 10.31 40.18
CA ILE A 398 20.37 11.31 40.41
C ILE A 398 20.12 12.12 39.14
N THR A 399 21.19 12.40 38.40
CA THR A 399 21.17 13.17 37.14
C THR A 399 22.21 12.62 36.18
N GLU A 400 22.12 13.01 34.91
CA GLU A 400 23.16 12.71 33.91
C GLU A 400 24.50 13.42 34.15
N ASP A 401 24.61 14.23 35.21
CA ASP A 401 25.84 14.92 35.63
C ASP A 401 26.48 14.27 36.87
N SER A 402 25.89 13.20 37.41
CA SER A 402 26.37 12.46 38.58
C SER A 402 27.52 11.51 38.21
N LYS A 403 28.65 12.05 37.74
CA LYS A 403 29.77 11.32 37.11
C LYS A 403 30.23 10.09 37.89
N ASP A 404 30.56 10.25 39.18
CA ASP A 404 31.07 9.15 40.01
C ASP A 404 30.05 8.00 40.18
N GLN A 405 28.75 8.34 40.25
CA GLN A 405 27.67 7.34 40.35
C GLN A 405 27.47 6.61 39.03
N ILE A 406 27.54 7.34 37.91
CA ILE A 406 27.44 6.77 36.57
C ILE A 406 28.62 5.83 36.31
N GLU A 407 29.85 6.25 36.60
CA GLU A 407 31.04 5.43 36.42
C GLU A 407 31.01 4.16 37.29
N ALA A 408 30.65 4.27 38.57
CA ALA A 408 30.50 3.11 39.45
C ALA A 408 29.43 2.12 38.96
N HIS A 409 28.32 2.63 38.40
CA HIS A 409 27.27 1.79 37.84
C HIS A 409 27.71 1.08 36.55
N LEU A 410 28.39 1.80 35.65
CA LEU A 410 28.94 1.24 34.41
C LEU A 410 29.97 0.14 34.69
N GLN A 411 30.88 0.36 35.64
CA GLN A 411 31.85 -0.64 36.10
C GLN A 411 31.16 -1.91 36.62
N ARG A 412 30.04 -1.75 37.33
CA ARG A 412 29.24 -2.88 37.84
C ARG A 412 28.57 -3.66 36.71
N ILE A 413 28.05 -2.98 35.69
CA ILE A 413 27.45 -3.64 34.51
C ILE A 413 28.54 -4.44 33.77
N ASP A 414 29.67 -3.79 33.47
CA ASP A 414 30.79 -4.39 32.73
C ASP A 414 31.39 -5.61 33.46
N TYR A 415 31.55 -5.53 34.79
CA TYR A 415 32.02 -6.66 35.60
C TYR A 415 31.06 -7.86 35.61
N ASN A 416 29.75 -7.59 35.51
CA ASN A 416 28.71 -8.62 35.57
C ASN A 416 28.34 -9.19 34.21
N GLU A 417 28.75 -8.61 33.08
CA GLU A 417 28.59 -9.25 31.79
C GLU A 417 29.46 -10.52 31.77
N PRO A 418 28.86 -11.73 31.75
CA PRO A 418 29.67 -12.94 31.63
C PRO A 418 30.36 -12.86 30.27
N TYR A 419 31.68 -12.76 30.27
CA TYR A 419 32.56 -12.87 29.10
C TYR A 419 32.24 -14.14 28.30
N SER A 420 31.19 -14.12 27.48
CA SER A 420 30.83 -15.19 26.53
C SER A 420 31.09 -14.78 25.08
N TYR A 421 31.71 -13.61 24.87
CA TYR A 421 32.10 -13.11 23.56
C TYR A 421 33.07 -14.02 22.80
N ALA A 422 33.68 -15.00 23.45
CA ALA A 422 34.66 -15.89 22.84
C ALA A 422 34.07 -17.07 22.04
N ASP A 423 32.81 -17.45 22.25
CA ASP A 423 32.26 -18.68 21.64
C ASP A 423 31.19 -18.46 20.55
N GLU A 424 30.63 -17.26 20.41
CA GLU A 424 29.49 -17.05 19.48
C GLU A 424 29.88 -16.50 18.08
N TYR A 425 31.18 -16.34 17.80
CA TYR A 425 31.67 -15.92 16.47
C TYR A 425 32.14 -17.08 15.56
N LYS A 426 31.90 -18.34 15.95
CA LYS A 426 32.05 -19.50 15.06
C LYS A 426 30.68 -19.93 14.55
N ASP A 427 30.48 -19.70 13.26
CA ASP A 427 29.26 -19.97 12.46
C ASP A 427 28.06 -19.08 12.76
N GLY A 428 28.05 -17.92 12.10
CA GLY A 428 26.84 -17.16 11.75
C GLY A 428 25.92 -17.92 10.77
N SER A 429 25.60 -19.18 11.07
CA SER A 429 24.40 -19.83 10.56
C SER A 429 23.26 -19.42 11.48
N SER A 430 22.58 -18.33 11.13
CA SER A 430 21.45 -17.82 11.89
C SER A 430 20.48 -18.96 12.26
N SER A 431 19.91 -18.95 13.45
CA SER A 431 18.87 -19.91 13.85
C SER A 431 17.70 -19.92 12.85
N VAL A 432 17.52 -18.83 12.09
CA VAL A 432 16.60 -18.73 10.95
C VAL A 432 17.06 -19.58 9.76
N SER A 433 18.36 -19.67 9.47
CA SER A 433 18.95 -20.56 8.46
C SER A 433 18.76 -22.05 8.82
N ILE A 434 18.89 -22.39 10.10
CA ILE A 434 18.67 -23.77 10.58
C ILE A 434 17.19 -24.13 10.52
N ILE A 435 16.28 -23.23 10.93
CA ILE A 435 14.83 -23.47 10.85
C ILE A 435 14.38 -23.53 9.38
N ILE A 436 14.82 -22.61 8.52
CA ILE A 436 14.50 -22.64 7.09
C ILE A 436 15.11 -23.88 6.43
N GLY A 437 16.36 -24.23 6.74
CA GLY A 437 17.00 -25.44 6.22
C GLY A 437 16.27 -26.71 6.64
N THR A 438 15.79 -26.78 7.89
CA THR A 438 15.03 -27.94 8.40
C THR A 438 13.64 -28.01 7.75
N VAL A 439 12.92 -26.89 7.63
CA VAL A 439 11.60 -26.86 6.99
C VAL A 439 11.68 -27.16 5.49
N VAL A 440 12.66 -26.58 4.78
CA VAL A 440 12.89 -26.85 3.35
C VAL A 440 13.35 -28.29 3.14
N GLY A 441 14.23 -28.80 4.00
CA GLY A 441 14.67 -30.20 3.96
C GLY A 441 13.52 -31.18 4.17
N LEU A 442 12.65 -30.93 5.16
CA LEU A 442 11.47 -31.76 5.42
C LEU A 442 10.47 -31.70 4.24
N ALA A 443 10.22 -30.52 3.68
CA ALA A 443 9.34 -30.34 2.54
C ALA A 443 9.86 -31.06 1.28
N LEU A 444 11.17 -30.99 1.02
CA LEU A 444 11.81 -31.73 -0.08
C LEU A 444 11.72 -33.25 0.13
N ALA A 445 11.96 -33.74 1.35
CA ALA A 445 11.81 -35.15 1.67
C ALA A 445 10.36 -35.62 1.45
N CYS A 446 9.37 -34.86 1.94
CA CYS A 446 7.96 -35.14 1.70
C CYS A 446 7.60 -35.14 0.20
N PHE A 447 8.14 -34.18 -0.57
CA PHE A 447 7.93 -34.11 -2.01
C PHE A 447 8.51 -35.32 -2.74
N VAL A 448 9.73 -35.74 -2.41
CA VAL A 448 10.37 -36.92 -3.00
C VAL A 448 9.57 -38.19 -2.68
N VAL A 449 9.15 -38.37 -1.42
CA VAL A 449 8.31 -39.52 -1.03
C VAL A 449 6.97 -39.50 -1.78
N HIS A 450 6.32 -38.34 -1.88
CA HIS A 450 5.08 -38.18 -2.63
C HIS A 450 5.25 -38.54 -4.11
N GLU A 451 6.30 -38.03 -4.79
CA GLU A 451 6.55 -38.35 -6.19
C GLU A 451 6.88 -39.84 -6.41
N CYS A 452 7.63 -40.47 -5.51
CA CYS A 452 7.89 -41.92 -5.56
C CYS A 452 6.60 -42.74 -5.44
N LEU A 453 5.70 -42.36 -4.53
CA LEU A 453 4.39 -43.01 -4.39
C LEU A 453 3.50 -42.79 -5.62
N MET A 454 3.52 -41.59 -6.18
CA MET A 454 2.78 -41.25 -7.40
C MET A 454 3.31 -42.01 -8.63
N LEU A 455 4.62 -42.16 -8.76
CA LEU A 455 5.23 -42.97 -9.83
C LEU A 455 4.79 -44.44 -9.75
N ARG A 456 4.67 -45.01 -8.54
CA ARG A 456 4.24 -46.40 -8.34
C ARG A 456 2.75 -46.61 -8.55
N SER A 457 1.91 -45.65 -8.14
CA SER A 457 0.45 -45.80 -8.17
C SER A 457 -0.20 -45.26 -9.45
N ASN A 458 0.31 -44.16 -10.02
CA ASN A 458 -0.23 -43.53 -11.21
C ASN A 458 0.80 -42.59 -11.86
N ALA A 459 1.72 -43.17 -12.64
CA ALA A 459 2.84 -42.44 -13.26
C ALA A 459 2.42 -41.23 -14.11
N ALA A 460 1.21 -41.23 -14.71
CA ALA A 460 0.71 -40.11 -15.51
C ALA A 460 0.45 -38.83 -14.69
N LYS A 461 0.26 -38.94 -13.37
CA LYS A 461 0.04 -37.78 -12.49
C LYS A 461 1.33 -37.20 -11.91
N SER A 462 2.45 -37.93 -11.93
CA SER A 462 3.76 -37.48 -11.42
C SER A 462 4.22 -36.21 -12.14
N ILE A 463 4.77 -35.28 -11.36
CA ILE A 463 5.37 -34.04 -11.87
C ILE A 463 6.65 -34.38 -12.65
N ILE A 464 7.45 -35.33 -12.17
CA ILE A 464 8.69 -35.78 -12.83
C ILE A 464 8.40 -36.28 -14.25
N MET A 465 7.37 -37.13 -14.43
CA MET A 465 7.00 -37.64 -15.76
C MET A 465 6.50 -36.53 -16.70
N LYS A 466 5.76 -35.55 -16.18
CA LYS A 466 5.31 -34.39 -16.96
C LYS A 466 6.49 -33.55 -17.44
N VAL A 467 7.50 -33.34 -16.60
CA VAL A 467 8.72 -32.62 -16.96
C VAL A 467 9.51 -33.40 -18.01
N MET A 468 9.77 -34.69 -17.80
CA MET A 468 10.49 -35.52 -18.77
C MET A 468 9.80 -35.61 -20.13
N SER A 469 8.46 -35.68 -20.16
CA SER A 469 7.69 -35.71 -21.41
C SER A 469 7.84 -34.43 -22.25
N LYS A 470 8.12 -33.28 -21.60
CA LYS A 470 8.40 -32.02 -22.31
C LYS A 470 9.77 -32.02 -22.97
N PHE A 471 10.76 -32.69 -22.38
CA PHE A 471 12.11 -32.79 -22.95
C PHE A 471 12.23 -33.83 -24.07
N HIS A 472 11.32 -34.81 -24.14
CA HIS A 472 11.30 -35.81 -25.21
C HIS A 472 10.60 -35.36 -26.50
N LYS A 473 9.95 -34.18 -26.50
CA LYS A 473 9.52 -33.55 -27.76
C LYS A 473 10.73 -32.96 -28.47
N ARG A 474 11.51 -33.81 -29.15
CA ARG A 474 12.46 -33.33 -30.15
C ARG A 474 11.68 -32.61 -31.27
N PRO A 475 12.15 -31.46 -31.74
CA PRO A 475 11.56 -30.82 -32.90
C PRO A 475 11.80 -31.74 -34.12
N HIS A 476 10.70 -32.07 -34.81
CA HIS A 476 10.73 -32.66 -36.15
C HIS A 476 10.70 -31.55 -37.20
#